data_AF-A0A661ZK16-F1
#
_entry.id   AF-A0A661ZK16-F1
#
_cell.length_a   1.000
_cell.length_b   1.000
_cell.length_c   1.000
_cell.angle_alpha   90.00
_cell.angle_beta   90.00
_cell.angle_gamma   90.00
#
_symmetry.space_group_name_H-M   'P 1'
#
loop_
_entity.id
_entity.type
_entity.pdbx_description
1 polymer ?
#
loop_
_entity_poly.entity_id
_entity_poly.type
_entity_poly.pdbx_seq_one_letter_code
_entity_poly.pdbx_strand_id
1 'polypeptide(L)'
;MTAAINLLGGTGTYCAAFSNNVGYRMAFKAIMDYRWIYQIVMVGTVLTGLAGIVALVKLLKGKSGVYRFTMILLIIGTLLGGTQFFASMILRGKATPANVKFFTNVVTLVYFFILGLPGIKDKIDFSNPSDKSETNSAGGLVAFLAGITTLTIFSWAGPSHTFFGENWVFVFETPLVIVGTVLIVGGFLTVLREVLNHLSQKTANQEYKI
;
A
#
# COMPACT_ATOMS: atom_id res chain seq x y z
N MET A 1 -0.58 1.94 -4.07
CA MET A 1 0.11 0.66 -3.83
C MET A 1 0.90 0.66 -2.53
N THR A 2 1.86 1.58 -2.32
CA THR A 2 2.72 1.64 -1.12
C THR A 2 1.97 1.68 0.21
N ALA A 3 0.90 2.49 0.30
CA ALA A 3 0.04 2.52 1.48
C ALA A 3 -0.61 1.15 1.77
N ALA A 4 -1.11 0.47 0.74
CA ALA A 4 -1.68 -0.88 0.87
C ALA A 4 -0.61 -1.90 1.29
N ILE A 5 0.57 -1.88 0.67
CA ILE A 5 1.69 -2.78 1.02
C ILE A 5 2.18 -2.55 2.46
N ASN A 6 2.22 -1.30 2.94
CA ASN A 6 2.54 -1.02 4.34
C ASN A 6 1.46 -1.57 5.28
N LEU A 7 0.18 -1.33 4.97
CA LEU A 7 -0.91 -1.83 5.80
C LEU A 7 -0.95 -3.36 5.86
N LEU A 8 -0.87 -4.02 4.70
CA LEU A 8 -0.89 -5.47 4.55
C LEU A 8 0.38 -6.13 5.11
N GLY A 9 1.55 -5.55 4.84
CA GLY A 9 2.82 -6.04 5.37
C GLY A 9 2.96 -5.83 6.89
N GLY A 10 2.41 -4.73 7.42
CA GLY A 10 2.32 -4.50 8.86
C GLY A 10 1.42 -5.54 9.53
N THR A 11 0.17 -5.64 9.09
CA THR A 11 -0.80 -6.62 9.63
C THR A 11 -0.30 -8.07 9.52
N GLY A 12 0.30 -8.44 8.40
CA GLY A 12 0.92 -9.75 8.19
C GLY A 12 2.11 -10.07 9.11
N THR A 13 2.71 -9.06 9.76
CA THR A 13 3.81 -9.26 10.74
C THR A 13 3.28 -9.70 12.12
N TYR A 14 1.96 -9.75 12.33
CA TYR A 14 1.34 -10.13 13.60
C TYR A 14 1.83 -11.49 14.15
N CYS A 15 2.00 -12.48 13.28
CA CYS A 15 2.46 -13.82 13.66
C CYS A 15 3.85 -13.81 14.33
N ALA A 16 4.74 -12.94 13.88
CA ALA A 16 6.07 -12.74 14.45
C ALA A 16 6.07 -11.79 15.66
N ALA A 17 5.19 -10.78 15.66
CA ALA A 17 5.21 -9.70 16.64
C ALA A 17 4.44 -10.02 17.93
N PHE A 18 3.22 -10.53 17.83
CA PHE A 18 2.28 -10.61 18.96
C PHE A 18 1.69 -12.00 19.21
N SER A 19 1.80 -12.93 18.25
CA SER A 19 1.16 -14.22 18.44
C SER A 19 1.88 -15.13 19.45
N ASN A 20 1.08 -15.85 20.23
CA ASN A 20 1.51 -16.89 21.15
C ASN A 20 1.24 -18.32 20.63
N ASN A 21 0.78 -18.45 19.39
CA ASN A 21 0.58 -19.75 18.75
C ASN A 21 1.91 -20.53 18.69
N VAL A 22 1.87 -21.80 19.07
CA VAL A 22 3.04 -22.68 19.14
C VAL A 22 3.72 -22.82 17.76
N GLY A 23 2.93 -22.98 16.70
CA GLY A 23 3.44 -23.07 15.33
C GLY A 23 4.22 -21.83 14.92
N TYR A 24 3.67 -20.63 15.16
CA TYR A 24 4.38 -19.38 14.87
C TYR A 24 5.66 -19.23 15.69
N ARG A 25 5.64 -19.56 16.99
CA ARG A 25 6.86 -19.49 17.82
C ARG A 25 7.96 -20.42 17.33
N MET A 26 7.62 -21.61 16.84
CA MET A 26 8.59 -22.52 16.25
C MET A 26 9.14 -21.99 14.92
N ALA A 27 8.26 -21.47 14.05
CA ALA A 27 8.65 -20.86 12.77
C ALA A 27 9.53 -19.60 12.93
N PHE A 28 9.36 -18.88 14.03
CA PHE A 28 10.03 -17.62 14.35
C PHE A 28 11.00 -17.74 15.54
N LYS A 29 11.49 -18.96 15.84
CA LYS A 29 12.37 -19.22 16.98
C LYS A 29 13.60 -18.29 17.01
N ALA A 30 14.21 -18.05 15.85
CA ALA A 30 15.40 -17.21 15.71
C ALA A 30 15.17 -15.71 16.00
N ILE A 31 13.92 -15.25 16.07
CA ILE A 31 13.59 -13.85 16.33
C ILE A 31 12.90 -13.64 17.68
N MET A 32 12.74 -14.68 18.49
CA MET A 32 12.01 -14.59 19.77
C MET A 32 12.63 -13.58 20.73
N ASP A 33 13.96 -13.59 20.88
CA ASP A 33 14.67 -12.67 21.77
C ASP A 33 14.60 -11.21 21.28
N TYR A 34 14.34 -11.03 19.99
CA TYR A 34 14.24 -9.72 19.32
C TYR A 34 12.80 -9.35 18.95
N ARG A 35 11.80 -10.04 19.52
CA ARG A 35 10.38 -9.87 19.17
C ARG A 35 9.88 -8.43 19.34
N TRP A 36 10.46 -7.70 20.30
CA TRP A 36 10.15 -6.29 20.54
C TRP A 36 10.40 -5.40 19.30
N ILE A 37 11.40 -5.70 18.48
CA ILE A 37 11.68 -4.98 17.23
C ILE A 37 10.50 -5.16 16.28
N TYR A 38 10.02 -6.40 16.13
CA TYR A 38 8.89 -6.73 15.25
C TYR A 38 7.57 -6.11 15.74
N GLN A 39 7.39 -5.95 17.05
CA GLN A 39 6.23 -5.25 17.63
C GLN A 39 6.22 -3.76 17.26
N ILE A 40 7.34 -3.06 17.48
CA ILE A 40 7.48 -1.64 17.14
C ILE A 40 7.28 -1.44 15.64
N VAL A 41 7.97 -2.25 14.83
CA VAL A 41 7.89 -2.19 13.38
C VAL A 41 6.47 -2.48 12.90
N MET A 42 5.79 -3.48 13.45
CA MET A 42 4.42 -3.84 13.05
C MET A 42 3.46 -2.68 13.31
N VAL A 43 3.43 -2.17 14.54
CA VAL A 43 2.54 -1.06 14.91
C VAL A 43 2.87 0.19 14.09
N GLY A 44 4.15 0.54 13.99
CA GLY A 44 4.60 1.67 13.19
C GLY A 44 4.20 1.53 11.72
N THR A 45 4.40 0.35 11.12
CA THR A 45 4.08 0.13 9.70
C THR A 45 2.57 0.22 9.46
N VAL A 46 1.74 -0.33 10.35
CA VAL A 46 0.28 -0.21 10.26
C VAL A 46 -0.15 1.25 10.32
N LEU A 47 0.37 2.02 11.29
CA LEU A 47 0.10 3.46 11.41
C LEU A 47 0.56 4.23 10.18
N THR A 48 1.75 3.93 9.64
CA THR A 48 2.24 4.52 8.38
C THR A 48 1.35 4.15 7.19
N GLY A 49 0.84 2.91 7.12
CA GLY A 49 -0.10 2.48 6.10
C GLY A 49 -1.40 3.28 6.14
N LEU A 50 -2.00 3.43 7.33
CA LEU A 50 -3.21 4.23 7.55
C LEU A 50 -2.98 5.70 7.21
N ALA A 51 -1.89 6.30 7.72
CA ALA A 51 -1.51 7.67 7.40
C ALA A 51 -1.23 7.85 5.90
N GLY A 52 -0.70 6.82 5.24
CA GLY A 52 -0.48 6.78 3.79
C GLY A 52 -1.78 6.81 2.99
N ILE A 53 -2.84 6.14 3.46
CA ILE A 53 -4.18 6.24 2.86
C ILE A 53 -4.69 7.68 2.98
N VAL A 54 -4.55 8.30 4.15
CA VAL A 54 -4.93 9.71 4.36
C VAL A 54 -4.13 10.64 3.46
N ALA A 55 -2.82 10.42 3.33
CA ALA A 55 -1.95 11.19 2.44
C ALA A 55 -2.39 11.06 0.97
N LEU A 56 -2.74 9.85 0.54
CA LEU A 56 -3.24 9.59 -0.81
C LEU A 56 -4.55 10.33 -1.08
N VAL A 57 -5.51 10.29 -0.16
CA VAL A 57 -6.76 11.05 -0.30
C VAL A 57 -6.49 12.57 -0.35
N LYS A 58 -5.54 13.07 0.44
CA LYS A 58 -5.16 14.50 0.40
C LYS A 58 -4.43 14.88 -0.89
N LEU A 59 -3.62 13.98 -1.46
CA LEU A 59 -2.96 14.16 -2.76
C LEU A 59 -3.99 14.25 -3.87
N LEU A 60 -4.97 13.32 -3.88
CA LEU A 60 -6.07 13.32 -4.84
C LEU A 60 -6.96 14.56 -4.76
N LYS A 61 -6.97 15.26 -3.63
CA LYS A 61 -7.75 16.48 -3.40
C LYS A 61 -6.94 17.77 -3.52
N GLY A 62 -5.67 17.70 -3.95
CA GLY A 62 -4.80 18.88 -4.11
C GLY A 62 -4.57 19.70 -2.83
N LYS A 63 -4.50 19.06 -1.65
CA LYS A 63 -4.36 19.79 -0.38
C LYS A 63 -2.93 20.32 -0.20
N SER A 64 -2.81 21.56 0.28
CA SER A 64 -1.50 22.17 0.58
C SER A 64 -0.71 21.37 1.62
N GLY A 65 0.61 21.35 1.47
CA GLY A 65 1.53 20.66 2.39
C GLY A 65 1.51 19.12 2.28
N VAL A 66 0.64 18.53 1.47
CA VAL A 66 0.52 17.06 1.37
C VAL A 66 1.78 16.40 0.81
N TYR A 67 2.51 17.08 -0.07
CA TYR A 67 3.77 16.56 -0.61
C TYR A 67 4.80 16.31 0.50
N ARG A 68 5.01 17.29 1.39
CA ARG A 68 5.92 17.15 2.55
C ARG A 68 5.44 16.06 3.51
N PHE A 69 4.13 16.02 3.77
CA PHE A 69 3.54 14.97 4.60
C PHE A 69 3.79 13.57 4.02
N THR A 70 3.60 13.39 2.71
CA THR A 70 3.82 12.12 2.01
C THR A 70 5.30 11.72 2.04
N MET A 71 6.21 12.67 1.80
CA MET A 71 7.66 12.47 1.92
C MET A 71 8.06 11.95 3.30
N ILE A 72 7.57 12.59 4.38
CA ILE A 72 7.84 12.17 5.76
C ILE A 72 7.34 10.74 5.99
N LEU A 73 6.12 10.42 5.56
CA LEU A 73 5.56 9.06 5.70
C LEU A 73 6.35 8.02 4.92
N LEU A 74 6.82 8.34 3.71
CA LEU A 74 7.65 7.44 2.90
C LEU A 74 9.02 7.22 3.54
N ILE A 75 9.62 8.25 4.15
CA ILE A 75 10.87 8.10 4.91
C ILE A 75 10.64 7.18 6.11
N ILE A 76 9.61 7.44 6.92
CA ILE A 76 9.25 6.60 8.09
C ILE A 76 8.99 5.15 7.64
N GLY A 77 8.18 4.96 6.60
CA GLY A 77 7.87 3.63 6.06
C GLY A 77 9.11 2.90 5.53
N THR A 78 10.03 3.62 4.89
CA THR A 78 11.32 3.08 4.43
C THR A 78 12.19 2.65 5.60
N LEU A 79 12.29 3.48 6.65
CA LEU A 79 13.08 3.15 7.84
C LEU A 79 12.50 1.91 8.55
N LEU A 80 11.20 1.89 8.81
CA LEU A 80 10.52 0.74 9.45
C LEU A 80 10.65 -0.53 8.61
N GLY A 81 10.45 -0.43 7.29
CA GLY A 81 10.62 -1.55 6.37
C GLY A 81 12.05 -2.04 6.30
N GLY A 82 13.02 -1.12 6.30
CA GLY A 82 14.46 -1.42 6.33
C GLY A 82 14.85 -2.13 7.60
N THR A 83 14.43 -1.63 8.78
CA THR A 83 14.66 -2.29 10.07
C THR A 83 14.16 -3.72 10.05
N GLN A 84 12.94 -3.96 9.57
CA GLN A 84 12.40 -5.33 9.49
C GLN A 84 13.19 -6.21 8.52
N PHE A 85 13.53 -5.67 7.35
CA PHE A 85 14.26 -6.38 6.31
C PHE A 85 15.64 -6.81 6.82
N PHE A 86 16.44 -5.88 7.34
CA PHE A 86 17.77 -6.18 7.84
C PHE A 86 17.74 -7.06 9.09
N ALA A 87 16.84 -6.82 10.04
CA ALA A 87 16.68 -7.68 11.21
C ALA A 87 16.31 -9.12 10.80
N SER A 88 15.39 -9.29 9.86
CA SER A 88 15.03 -10.62 9.34
C SER A 88 16.19 -11.27 8.60
N MET A 89 16.95 -10.48 7.83
CA MET A 89 18.10 -10.97 7.06
C MET A 89 19.20 -11.52 7.99
N ILE A 90 19.56 -10.75 9.02
CA ILE A 90 20.60 -11.11 10.00
C ILE A 90 20.15 -12.29 10.87
N LEU A 91 18.91 -12.29 11.35
CA LEU A 91 18.44 -13.28 12.34
C LEU A 91 17.96 -14.59 11.70
N ARG A 92 17.46 -14.58 10.45
CA ARG A 92 16.83 -15.75 9.81
C ARG A 92 17.47 -16.17 8.50
N GLY A 93 18.39 -15.38 7.94
CA GLY A 93 18.93 -15.61 6.59
C GLY A 93 17.89 -15.47 5.48
N LYS A 94 16.68 -15.00 5.78
CA LYS A 94 15.61 -14.70 4.81
C LYS A 94 14.72 -13.57 5.30
N ALA A 95 14.30 -12.70 4.37
CA ALA A 95 13.51 -11.51 4.69
C ALA A 95 12.26 -11.36 3.81
N THR A 96 11.85 -12.39 3.07
CA THR A 96 10.60 -12.33 2.30
C THR A 96 9.39 -12.45 3.23
N PRO A 97 8.35 -11.61 3.09
CA PRO A 97 8.19 -10.53 2.11
C PRO A 97 8.50 -9.12 2.66
N ALA A 98 9.23 -9.01 3.78
CA ALA A 98 9.68 -7.72 4.30
C ALA A 98 10.53 -6.93 3.26
N ASN A 99 11.24 -7.65 2.38
CA ASN A 99 11.93 -7.07 1.22
C ASN A 99 10.96 -6.34 0.26
N VAL A 100 9.83 -6.94 -0.10
CA VAL A 100 8.82 -6.34 -1.01
C VAL A 100 8.34 -5.02 -0.43
N LYS A 101 8.02 -5.00 0.87
CA LYS A 101 7.63 -3.79 1.58
C LYS A 101 8.73 -2.73 1.56
N PHE A 102 9.95 -3.08 1.91
CA PHE A 102 11.08 -2.15 1.95
C PHE A 102 11.34 -1.53 0.57
N PHE A 103 11.51 -2.34 -0.47
CA PHE A 103 11.81 -1.86 -1.82
C PHE A 103 10.65 -1.06 -2.42
N THR A 104 9.40 -1.41 -2.13
CA THR A 104 8.26 -0.59 -2.57
C THR A 104 8.32 0.81 -1.96
N ASN A 105 8.62 0.94 -0.66
CA ASN A 105 8.77 2.24 -0.03
C ASN A 105 9.94 3.02 -0.64
N VAL A 106 11.11 2.38 -0.82
CA VAL A 106 12.28 3.02 -1.43
C VAL A 106 11.97 3.54 -2.83
N VAL A 107 11.40 2.70 -3.70
CA VAL A 107 11.04 3.11 -5.08
C VAL A 107 10.06 4.27 -5.07
N THR A 108 9.05 4.23 -4.20
CA THR A 108 8.07 5.32 -4.08
C THR A 108 8.71 6.59 -3.53
N LEU A 109 9.60 6.47 -2.56
CA LEU A 109 10.34 7.60 -1.98
C LEU A 109 11.23 8.25 -3.04
N VAL A 110 11.99 7.46 -3.81
CA VAL A 110 12.80 7.94 -4.93
C VAL A 110 11.92 8.63 -5.97
N TYR A 111 10.78 8.03 -6.33
CA TYR A 111 9.83 8.65 -7.25
C TYR A 111 9.37 10.02 -6.74
N PHE A 112 8.94 10.12 -5.48
CA PHE A 112 8.55 11.42 -4.92
C PHE A 112 9.72 12.40 -4.89
N PHE A 113 10.93 11.98 -4.48
CA PHE A 113 12.11 12.84 -4.54
C PHE A 113 12.36 13.42 -5.94
N ILE A 114 12.21 12.61 -6.99
CA ILE A 114 12.33 13.06 -8.39
C ILE A 114 11.26 14.13 -8.68
N LEU A 115 10.00 13.91 -8.29
CA LEU A 115 8.92 14.90 -8.46
C LEU A 115 9.20 16.22 -7.72
N GLY A 116 9.99 16.19 -6.64
CA GLY A 116 10.37 17.36 -5.87
C GLY A 116 11.54 18.17 -6.41
N LEU A 117 12.24 17.69 -7.44
CA LEU A 117 13.37 18.41 -8.04
C LEU A 117 12.89 19.71 -8.69
N PRO A 118 13.64 20.83 -8.58
CA PRO A 118 13.17 22.15 -9.02
C PRO A 118 12.68 22.18 -10.47
N GLY A 119 13.40 21.54 -11.41
CA GLY A 119 12.99 21.51 -12.82
C GLY A 119 11.75 20.66 -13.16
N ILE A 120 11.31 19.78 -12.25
CA ILE A 120 10.11 18.94 -12.41
C ILE A 120 8.95 19.52 -11.59
N LYS A 121 9.24 19.94 -10.36
CA LYS A 121 8.26 20.49 -9.43
C LYS A 121 7.55 21.72 -10.00
N ASP A 122 8.27 22.57 -10.73
CA ASP A 122 7.68 23.75 -11.36
C ASP A 122 6.70 23.40 -12.50
N LYS A 123 6.72 22.15 -12.99
CA LYS A 123 5.80 21.62 -14.01
C LYS A 123 4.63 20.82 -13.42
N ILE A 124 4.63 20.58 -12.12
CA ILE A 124 3.62 19.75 -11.46
C ILE A 124 2.97 20.55 -10.34
N ASP A 125 1.70 20.92 -10.54
CA ASP A 125 0.95 21.63 -9.52
C ASP A 125 0.20 20.65 -8.61
N PHE A 126 0.72 20.43 -7.40
CA PHE A 126 0.04 19.64 -6.35
C PHE A 126 -1.00 20.45 -5.56
N SER A 127 -1.16 21.74 -5.88
CA SER A 127 -1.90 22.72 -5.10
C SER A 127 -3.27 23.06 -5.69
N ASN A 128 -3.51 22.69 -6.95
CA ASN A 128 -4.80 22.89 -7.57
C ASN A 128 -5.76 21.77 -7.15
N PRO A 129 -6.96 22.12 -6.61
CA PRO A 129 -7.99 21.14 -6.38
C PRO A 129 -8.46 20.60 -7.74
N SER A 130 -8.28 19.31 -7.94
CA SER A 130 -8.87 18.53 -9.03
C SER A 130 -10.39 18.61 -8.95
N ASP A 131 -11.04 18.49 -10.12
CA ASP A 131 -12.48 18.43 -10.13
C ASP A 131 -13.00 17.12 -9.51
N LYS A 132 -14.32 17.04 -9.29
CA LYS A 132 -14.93 15.86 -8.66
C LYS A 132 -14.80 14.60 -9.53
N SER A 133 -14.87 14.74 -10.86
CA SER A 133 -14.79 13.64 -11.81
C SER A 133 -13.37 13.06 -11.86
N GLU A 134 -12.36 13.92 -11.92
CA GLU A 134 -10.93 13.57 -11.85
C GLU A 134 -10.61 12.89 -10.52
N THR A 135 -11.09 13.46 -9.40
CA THR A 135 -10.89 12.89 -8.06
C THR A 135 -11.53 11.50 -7.95
N ASN A 136 -12.75 11.33 -8.46
CA ASN A 136 -13.46 10.05 -8.45
C ASN A 136 -12.75 9.01 -9.34
N SER A 137 -12.34 9.41 -10.55
CA SER A 137 -11.62 8.55 -11.48
C SER A 137 -10.28 8.08 -10.91
N ALA A 138 -9.50 9.01 -10.35
CA ALA A 138 -8.21 8.69 -9.72
C ALA A 138 -8.39 7.84 -8.45
N GLY A 139 -9.40 8.14 -7.63
CA GLY A 139 -9.77 7.33 -6.46
C GLY A 139 -10.19 5.91 -6.83
N GLY A 140 -11.01 5.77 -7.89
CA GLY A 140 -11.44 4.48 -8.43
C GLY A 140 -10.27 3.65 -8.95
N LEU A 141 -9.36 4.26 -9.72
CA LEU A 141 -8.14 3.61 -10.20
C LEU A 141 -7.24 3.16 -9.04
N VAL A 142 -7.06 4.01 -8.03
CA VAL A 142 -6.31 3.68 -6.82
C VAL A 142 -6.90 2.48 -6.10
N ALA A 143 -8.22 2.46 -5.89
CA ALA A 143 -8.92 1.35 -5.25
C ALA A 143 -8.77 0.06 -6.06
N PHE A 144 -8.94 0.13 -7.38
CA PHE A 144 -8.77 -0.99 -8.28
C PHE A 144 -7.36 -1.60 -8.19
N LEU A 145 -6.31 -0.78 -8.28
CA LEU A 145 -4.91 -1.23 -8.16
C LEU A 145 -4.59 -1.77 -6.75
N ALA A 146 -5.17 -1.20 -5.70
CA ALA A 146 -5.04 -1.72 -4.34
C ALA A 146 -5.72 -3.09 -4.20
N GLY A 147 -6.87 -3.30 -4.83
CA GLY A 147 -7.56 -4.58 -4.89
C GLY A 147 -6.73 -5.66 -5.60
N ILE A 148 -6.15 -5.34 -6.77
CA ILE A 148 -5.21 -6.24 -7.48
C ILE A 148 -4.02 -6.59 -6.60
N THR A 149 -3.41 -5.58 -5.95
CA THR A 149 -2.28 -5.79 -5.03
C THR A 149 -2.66 -6.73 -3.88
N THR A 150 -3.89 -6.60 -3.36
CA THR A 150 -4.40 -7.44 -2.26
C THR A 150 -4.60 -8.88 -2.72
N LEU A 151 -5.27 -9.11 -3.85
CA LEU A 151 -5.53 -10.46 -4.37
C LEU A 151 -4.28 -11.17 -4.88
N THR A 152 -3.22 -10.44 -5.21
CA THR A 152 -1.95 -11.03 -5.65
C THR A 152 -1.03 -11.45 -4.49
N ILE A 153 -1.40 -11.17 -3.23
CA ILE A 153 -0.63 -11.55 -2.03
C ILE A 153 -0.28 -13.03 -2.02
N PHE A 154 -1.21 -13.91 -2.43
CA PHE A 154 -0.99 -15.35 -2.43
C PHE A 154 0.23 -15.76 -3.27
N SER A 155 0.48 -15.04 -4.37
CA SER A 155 1.57 -15.35 -5.30
C SER A 155 2.95 -14.94 -4.77
N TRP A 156 3.07 -13.76 -4.13
CA TRP A 156 4.38 -13.25 -3.68
C TRP A 156 4.67 -13.46 -2.19
N ALA A 157 3.66 -13.56 -1.34
CA ALA A 157 3.84 -13.86 0.08
C ALA A 157 3.79 -15.37 0.39
N GLY A 158 3.03 -16.14 -0.41
CA GLY A 158 2.80 -17.57 -0.20
C GLY A 158 4.06 -18.43 -0.03
N PRO A 159 5.04 -18.36 -0.96
CA PRO A 159 6.26 -19.15 -0.86
C PRO A 159 7.06 -18.91 0.43
N SER A 160 7.00 -17.69 0.97
CA SER A 160 7.71 -17.30 2.19
C SER A 160 6.99 -17.63 3.51
N HIS A 161 5.71 -18.01 3.42
CA HIS A 161 4.84 -18.34 4.54
C HIS A 161 4.40 -19.81 4.54
N THR A 162 5.13 -20.66 3.82
CA THR A 162 4.92 -22.11 3.87
C THR A 162 5.76 -22.71 4.99
N PHE A 163 5.11 -23.21 6.03
CA PHE A 163 5.73 -23.84 7.19
C PHE A 163 5.05 -25.18 7.46
N PHE A 164 5.84 -26.22 7.74
CA PHE A 164 5.32 -27.57 7.99
C PHE A 164 4.41 -28.14 6.88
N GLY A 165 4.63 -27.73 5.62
CA GLY A 165 3.81 -28.15 4.48
C GLY A 165 2.54 -27.33 4.26
N GLU A 166 2.22 -26.39 5.16
CA GLU A 166 1.04 -25.53 5.06
C GLU A 166 1.42 -24.10 4.71
N ASN A 167 0.66 -23.47 3.81
CA ASN A 167 0.83 -22.07 3.45
C ASN A 167 -0.07 -21.19 4.34
N TRP A 168 0.55 -20.46 5.25
CA TRP A 168 -0.17 -19.66 6.25
C TRP A 168 -0.76 -18.35 5.70
N VAL A 169 -0.52 -18.00 4.43
CA VAL A 169 -1.25 -16.90 3.79
C VAL A 169 -2.75 -17.21 3.72
N PHE A 170 -3.13 -18.49 3.61
CA PHE A 170 -4.53 -18.90 3.55
C PHE A 170 -5.30 -18.68 4.86
N VAL A 171 -4.61 -18.45 6.00
CA VAL A 171 -5.26 -17.99 7.24
C VAL A 171 -5.97 -16.65 7.03
N PHE A 172 -5.45 -15.81 6.14
CA PHE A 172 -6.06 -14.53 5.76
C PHE A 172 -6.84 -14.61 4.45
N GLU A 173 -7.17 -15.80 3.93
CA GLU A 173 -7.80 -15.95 2.62
C GLU A 173 -9.12 -15.18 2.54
N THR A 174 -10.06 -15.47 3.44
CA THR A 174 -11.37 -14.83 3.46
C THR A 174 -11.29 -13.29 3.52
N PRO A 175 -10.57 -12.67 4.47
CA PRO A 175 -10.49 -11.21 4.49
C PRO A 175 -9.76 -10.63 3.27
N LEU A 176 -8.71 -11.28 2.76
CA LEU A 176 -7.98 -10.81 1.58
C LEU A 176 -8.84 -10.87 0.31
N VAL A 177 -9.58 -11.96 0.11
CA VAL A 177 -10.46 -12.15 -1.05
C VAL A 177 -11.63 -11.18 -1.00
N ILE A 178 -12.28 -11.00 0.15
CA ILE A 178 -13.39 -10.06 0.30
C ILE A 178 -12.92 -8.62 0.04
N VAL A 179 -11.88 -8.17 0.76
CA VAL A 179 -11.38 -6.79 0.63
C VAL A 179 -10.85 -6.53 -0.78
N GLY A 180 -10.07 -7.48 -1.32
CA GLY A 180 -9.52 -7.36 -2.67
C GLY A 180 -10.61 -7.27 -3.74
N THR A 181 -11.62 -8.13 -3.67
CA THR A 181 -12.76 -8.12 -4.61
C THR A 181 -13.56 -6.82 -4.52
N VAL A 182 -13.89 -6.37 -3.30
CA VAL A 182 -14.62 -5.11 -3.09
C VAL A 182 -13.87 -3.92 -3.67
N LEU A 183 -12.54 -3.88 -3.47
CA LEU A 183 -11.69 -2.82 -4.00
C LEU A 183 -11.60 -2.84 -5.53
N ILE A 184 -11.47 -4.03 -6.14
CA ILE A 184 -11.47 -4.18 -7.61
C ILE A 184 -12.82 -3.74 -8.19
N VAL A 185 -13.91 -4.34 -7.73
CA VAL A 185 -15.25 -4.08 -8.30
C VAL A 185 -15.65 -2.64 -8.06
N GLY A 186 -15.52 -2.14 -6.83
CA GLY A 186 -15.85 -0.76 -6.48
C GLY A 186 -14.98 0.26 -7.23
N GLY A 187 -13.68 0.00 -7.35
CA GLY A 187 -12.77 0.85 -8.11
C GLY A 187 -13.11 0.90 -9.60
N PHE A 188 -13.34 -0.27 -10.20
CA PHE A 188 -13.72 -0.39 -11.62
C PHE A 188 -15.05 0.32 -11.91
N LEU A 189 -16.09 0.08 -11.12
CA LEU A 189 -17.40 0.71 -11.31
C LEU A 189 -17.33 2.24 -11.17
N THR A 190 -16.48 2.74 -10.27
CA THR A 190 -16.28 4.19 -10.11
C THR A 190 -15.65 4.80 -11.36
N VAL A 191 -14.59 4.19 -11.91
CA VAL A 191 -13.95 4.67 -13.15
C VAL A 191 -14.90 4.56 -14.33
N LEU A 192 -15.60 3.42 -14.48
CA LEU A 192 -16.55 3.21 -15.57
C LEU A 192 -17.66 4.26 -15.56
N ARG A 193 -18.21 4.57 -14.39
CA ARG A 193 -19.23 5.60 -14.23
C ARG A 193 -18.75 6.96 -14.74
N GLU A 194 -17.54 7.39 -14.36
CA GLU A 194 -17.03 8.70 -14.79
C GLU A 194 -16.71 8.74 -16.29
N VAL A 195 -16.22 7.64 -16.86
CA VAL A 195 -16.02 7.52 -18.32
C VAL A 195 -17.36 7.66 -19.06
N LEU A 196 -18.41 6.96 -18.61
CA LEU A 196 -19.73 7.04 -19.22
C LEU A 196 -20.34 8.44 -19.10
N ASN A 197 -20.18 9.10 -17.94
CA ASN A 197 -20.62 10.48 -17.73
C ASN A 197 -19.92 11.44 -18.71
N HIS A 198 -18.60 11.28 -18.89
CA HIS A 198 -17.83 12.13 -19.79
C HIS A 198 -18.27 11.95 -21.25
N LEU A 199 -18.48 10.70 -21.69
CA LEU A 199 -18.98 10.40 -23.03
C LEU A 199 -20.37 11.01 -23.27
N SER A 200 -21.29 10.86 -22.32
CA SER A 200 -22.64 11.42 -22.39
C SER A 200 -22.65 12.95 -22.49
N GLN A 201 -21.85 13.64 -21.67
CA GLN A 201 -21.73 15.11 -21.76
C GLN A 201 -21.14 15.59 -23.09
N LYS A 202 -20.20 14.83 -23.66
CA LYS A 202 -19.62 15.16 -24.97
C LYS A 202 -20.66 15.07 -26.09
N THR A 203 -21.49 14.03 -26.09
CA THR A 203 -22.59 13.86 -27.06
C THR A 203 -23.62 15.00 -26.94
N ALA A 204 -24.06 15.32 -25.73
CA ALA A 204 -25.03 16.40 -25.50
C ALA A 204 -24.52 17.78 -25.97
N ASN A 205 -23.23 18.08 -25.77
CA ASN A 205 -22.62 19.32 -26.24
C ASN A 205 -22.42 19.39 -27.76
N GLN A 206 -22.41 18.25 -28.46
CA GLN A 206 -22.37 18.21 -29.92
C GLN A 206 -23.76 18.45 -30.53
N GLU A 207 -24.83 17.92 -29.92
CA GLU A 207 -26.21 18.16 -30.38
C GLU A 207 -26.63 19.63 -30.27
N TYR A 208 -26.15 20.36 -29.27
CA TYR A 208 -26.49 21.79 -29.07
C TYR A 208 -25.74 22.77 -29.98
N LYS A 209 -24.78 22.29 -30.79
CA LYS A 209 -23.98 23.09 -31.72
C LYS A 209 -24.44 23.01 -33.18
N ILE A 210 -25.56 22.31 -33.43
CA ILE A 210 -26.22 22.16 -34.75
C ILE A 210 -27.48 23.03 -34.76
#